data_AF-A0A3N5NZW5-F1
#
_entry.id   AF-A0A3N5NZW5-F1
#
_cell.length_a   1.000
_cell.length_b   1.000
_cell.length_c   1.000
_cell.angle_alpha   90.00
_cell.angle_beta   90.00
_cell.angle_gamma   90.00
#
_symmetry.space_group_name_H-M   'P 1'
#
loop_
_entity.id
_entity.type
_entity.pdbx_description
1 polymer ?
#
loop_
_entity_poly.entity_id
_entity_poly.type
_entity_poly.pdbx_seq_one_letter_code
_entity_poly.pdbx_strand_id
1 'polypeptide(L)'
;MQMAQYLGKAQRFSVTVRGGYDAVQESGQKIEFGENRKLTLSRPDNRLRIEGEHSDGAKLLTVFNGKEITLIDGRANVYATAPQAGSLDDTIIHFVRDLGVRLPLAAMLLSRLPAELEERLRSIDYVEKTSIHGAPAHHLAV
;
A
#
# COMPACT_ATOMS: atom_id res chain seq x y z
N MET A 1 18.95 3.37 -5.59
CA MET A 1 18.22 4.66 -5.47
C MET A 1 17.38 5.07 -6.68
N GLN A 2 17.72 4.74 -7.93
CA GLN A 2 16.96 5.21 -9.12
C GLN A 2 15.46 4.85 -9.08
N MET A 3 15.10 3.62 -8.69
CA MET A 3 13.70 3.19 -8.53
C MET A 3 12.93 4.10 -7.55
N ALA A 4 13.53 4.39 -6.40
CA ALA A 4 12.92 5.23 -5.37
C ALA A 4 12.66 6.65 -5.90
N GLN A 5 13.63 7.21 -6.62
CA GLN A 5 13.52 8.54 -7.22
C GLN A 5 12.43 8.57 -8.30
N TYR A 6 12.34 7.52 -9.10
CA TYR A 6 11.30 7.39 -10.12
C TYR A 6 9.90 7.36 -9.49
N LEU A 7 9.66 6.49 -8.51
CA LEU A 7 8.36 6.37 -7.85
C LEU A 7 7.99 7.62 -7.02
N GLY A 8 8.97 8.23 -6.34
CA GLY A 8 8.76 9.47 -5.59
C GLY A 8 8.32 10.64 -6.48
N LYS A 9 8.85 10.72 -7.70
CA LYS A 9 8.52 11.78 -8.68
C LYS A 9 7.33 11.46 -9.58
N ALA A 10 6.89 10.21 -9.64
CA ALA A 10 5.75 9.81 -10.46
C ALA A 10 4.49 10.55 -9.99
N GLN A 11 3.89 11.32 -10.90
CA GLN A 11 2.69 12.10 -10.60
C GLN A 11 1.46 11.20 -10.42
N ARG A 12 1.38 10.13 -11.22
CA ARG A 12 0.26 9.18 -11.24
C ARG A 12 0.79 7.79 -11.49
N PHE A 13 0.30 6.81 -10.75
CA PHE A 13 0.54 5.41 -11.05
C PHE A 13 -0.51 4.51 -10.38
N SER A 14 -0.52 3.25 -10.82
CA SER A 14 -1.27 2.19 -10.16
C SER A 14 -0.38 0.99 -9.90
N VAL A 15 -0.64 0.29 -8.81
CA VAL A 15 0.06 -0.95 -8.44
C VAL A 15 -0.93 -1.97 -7.91
N THR A 16 -0.72 -3.23 -8.28
CA THR A 16 -1.42 -4.36 -7.67
C THR A 16 -0.50 -5.00 -6.65
N VAL A 17 -0.99 -5.10 -5.41
CA VAL A 17 -0.31 -5.72 -4.28
C VAL A 17 -1.01 -7.02 -3.97
N ARG A 18 -0.26 -8.12 -3.95
CA ARG A 18 -0.71 -9.40 -3.40
C ARG A 18 0.00 -9.60 -2.07
N GLY A 19 -0.78 -9.69 -1.01
CA GLY A 19 -0.29 -9.85 0.36
C GLY A 19 -0.86 -11.09 1.01
N GLY A 20 -0.16 -11.57 2.02
CA GLY A 20 -0.64 -12.59 2.95
C GLY A 20 -0.24 -12.21 4.37
N TYR A 21 -1.04 -12.58 5.35
CA TYR A 21 -0.67 -12.46 6.76
C TYR A 21 -1.12 -13.67 7.55
N ASP A 22 -0.37 -13.98 8.59
CA ASP A 22 -0.68 -15.08 9.48
C ASP A 22 -1.38 -14.58 10.74
N ALA A 23 -2.42 -15.29 11.19
CA ALA A 23 -3.05 -15.10 12.48
C ALA A 23 -2.95 -16.38 13.32
N VAL A 24 -2.36 -16.24 14.51
CA VAL A 24 -2.32 -17.31 15.52
C VAL A 24 -3.66 -17.35 16.24
N GLN A 25 -4.32 -18.50 16.18
CA GLN A 25 -5.60 -18.76 16.85
C GLN A 25 -5.38 -19.07 18.32
N GLU A 26 -6.44 -19.03 19.13
CA GLU A 26 -6.40 -19.43 20.55
C GLU A 26 -5.90 -20.87 20.73
N SER A 27 -6.14 -21.75 19.75
CA SER A 27 -5.65 -23.13 19.72
C SER A 27 -4.13 -23.26 19.49
N GLY A 28 -3.45 -22.17 19.15
CA GLY A 28 -2.05 -22.16 18.70
C GLY A 28 -1.88 -22.44 17.20
N GLN A 29 -2.96 -22.72 16.46
CA GLN A 29 -2.90 -22.87 15.01
C GLN A 29 -2.54 -21.55 14.32
N LYS A 30 -1.65 -21.60 13.33
CA LYS A 30 -1.31 -20.44 12.50
C LYS A 30 -2.05 -20.55 11.17
N ILE A 31 -2.96 -19.60 10.90
CA ILE A 31 -3.75 -19.55 9.67
C ILE A 31 -3.28 -18.38 8.82
N GLU A 32 -2.95 -18.65 7.55
CA GLU A 32 -2.63 -17.63 6.56
C GLU A 32 -3.90 -17.09 5.90
N PHE A 33 -4.01 -15.77 5.79
CA PHE A 33 -5.06 -15.05 5.08
C PHE A 33 -4.45 -14.26 3.93
N GLY A 34 -5.04 -14.39 2.75
CA GLY A 34 -4.63 -13.66 1.55
C GLY A 34 -5.41 -12.37 1.33
N GLU A 35 -4.76 -11.39 0.70
CA GLU A 35 -5.42 -10.19 0.19
C GLU A 35 -4.84 -9.77 -1.16
N ASN A 36 -5.69 -9.28 -2.04
CA ASN A 36 -5.29 -8.56 -3.24
C ASN A 36 -5.78 -7.12 -3.14
N ARG A 37 -4.91 -6.18 -3.52
CA ARG A 37 -5.26 -4.76 -3.54
C ARG A 37 -4.77 -4.10 -4.81
N LYS A 38 -5.63 -3.32 -5.45
CA LYS A 38 -5.24 -2.39 -6.51
C LYS A 38 -5.24 -0.98 -5.95
N LEU A 39 -4.07 -0.36 -5.95
CA LEU A 39 -3.88 1.02 -5.56
C LEU A 39 -3.73 1.88 -6.79
N THR A 40 -4.41 3.02 -6.83
CA THR A 40 -4.27 4.05 -7.85
C THR A 40 -4.10 5.38 -7.16
N LEU A 41 -3.04 6.11 -7.49
CA LEU A 41 -2.75 7.40 -6.88
C LEU A 41 -2.55 8.50 -7.92
N SER A 42 -2.90 9.72 -7.54
CA SER A 42 -2.61 10.95 -8.27
C SER A 42 -2.17 12.04 -7.30
N ARG A 43 -0.89 12.44 -7.37
CA ARG A 43 -0.34 13.51 -6.54
C ARG A 43 -0.88 14.90 -6.90
N PRO A 44 -0.96 15.30 -8.19
CA PRO A 44 -1.48 16.63 -8.55
C PRO A 44 -2.90 16.86 -8.07
N ASP A 45 -3.71 15.79 -8.03
CA ASP A 45 -5.12 15.85 -7.65
C ASP A 45 -5.33 15.51 -6.16
N ASN A 46 -4.27 15.13 -5.42
CA ASN A 46 -4.32 14.57 -4.07
C ASN A 46 -5.34 13.42 -3.94
N ARG A 47 -5.31 12.45 -4.85
CA ARG A 47 -6.27 11.34 -4.86
C ARG A 47 -5.61 10.00 -4.61
N LEU A 48 -6.31 9.15 -3.86
CA LEU A 48 -5.96 7.76 -3.65
C LEU A 48 -7.22 6.91 -3.80
N ARG A 49 -7.09 5.78 -4.49
CA ARG A 49 -8.11 4.74 -4.54
C ARG A 49 -7.45 3.40 -4.20
N ILE A 50 -8.04 2.67 -3.28
CA ILE A 50 -7.61 1.33 -2.88
C ILE A 50 -8.81 0.40 -3.03
N GLU A 51 -8.70 -0.52 -3.96
CA GLU A 51 -9.68 -1.59 -4.19
C GLU A 51 -9.09 -2.86 -3.58
N GLY A 52 -9.66 -3.33 -2.47
CA GLY A 52 -9.20 -4.50 -1.73
C GLY A 52 -10.18 -5.67 -1.83
N GLU A 53 -9.63 -6.86 -1.93
CA GLU A 53 -10.36 -8.13 -1.88
C GLU A 53 -9.63 -9.10 -0.96
N HIS A 54 -10.31 -9.53 0.09
CA HIS A 54 -9.82 -10.53 1.04
C HIS A 54 -10.03 -11.95 0.49
N SER A 55 -9.34 -12.93 1.06
CA SER A 55 -9.46 -14.34 0.65
C SER A 55 -10.85 -14.94 0.82
N ASP A 56 -11.71 -14.35 1.67
CA ASP A 56 -13.12 -14.74 1.82
C ASP A 56 -14.07 -14.06 0.81
N GLY A 57 -13.52 -13.28 -0.13
CA GLY A 57 -14.25 -12.54 -1.15
C GLY A 57 -14.82 -11.20 -0.66
N ALA A 58 -14.58 -10.79 0.59
CA ALA A 58 -14.99 -9.48 1.06
C ALA A 58 -14.26 -8.38 0.28
N LYS A 59 -15.04 -7.41 -0.23
CA LYS A 59 -14.54 -6.28 -1.01
C LYS A 59 -14.64 -4.99 -0.22
N LEU A 60 -13.51 -4.32 -0.05
CA LEU A 60 -13.43 -3.00 0.56
C LEU A 60 -12.91 -2.00 -0.46
N LEU A 61 -13.55 -0.84 -0.51
CA LEU A 61 -13.09 0.29 -1.32
C LEU A 61 -12.77 1.47 -0.40
N THR A 62 -11.53 1.92 -0.44
CA THR A 62 -11.10 3.17 0.21
C THR A 62 -10.79 4.23 -0.84
N VAL A 63 -11.33 5.43 -0.66
CA VAL A 63 -11.08 6.57 -1.55
C VAL A 63 -10.68 7.78 -0.71
N PHE A 64 -9.60 8.44 -1.09
CA PHE A 64 -9.28 9.81 -0.67
C PHE A 64 -9.44 10.73 -1.87
N ASN A 65 -10.28 11.75 -1.74
CA ASN A 65 -10.59 12.68 -2.84
C ASN A 65 -9.83 14.02 -2.77
N GLY A 66 -8.91 14.15 -1.81
CA GLY A 66 -8.17 15.38 -1.51
C GLY A 66 -8.74 16.19 -0.34
N LYS A 67 -9.89 15.78 0.22
CA LYS A 67 -10.56 16.47 1.34
C LYS A 67 -11.06 15.52 2.43
N GLU A 68 -11.49 14.33 2.04
CA GLU A 68 -12.06 13.34 2.94
C GLU A 68 -11.69 11.94 2.49
N ILE A 69 -11.72 11.02 3.45
CA ILE A 69 -11.61 9.58 3.23
C ILE A 69 -13.02 9.01 3.20
N THR A 70 -13.28 8.13 2.24
CA THR A 70 -14.49 7.30 2.18
C THR A 70 -14.08 5.84 2.23
N LEU A 71 -14.69 5.06 3.12
CA LEU A 71 -14.57 3.61 3.18
C LEU A 71 -15.91 2.98 2.84
N ILE A 72 -15.94 2.03 1.91
CA ILE A 72 -17.14 1.30 1.50
C ILE A 72 -16.89 -0.18 1.75
N ASP A 73 -17.76 -0.80 2.53
CA ASP A 73 -17.82 -2.25 2.71
C ASP A 73 -18.94 -2.80 1.82
N GLY A 74 -18.55 -3.49 0.74
CA GLY A 74 -19.50 -4.02 -0.22
C GLY A 74 -20.32 -5.20 0.32
N ARG A 75 -19.84 -5.90 1.36
CA ARG A 75 -20.54 -7.03 1.96
C ARG A 75 -21.60 -6.57 2.95
N ALA A 76 -21.26 -5.61 3.79
CA ALA A 76 -22.18 -5.02 4.75
C ALA A 76 -23.12 -3.98 4.11
N ASN A 77 -22.84 -3.54 2.87
CA ASN A 77 -23.58 -2.50 2.15
C ASN A 77 -23.66 -1.19 2.95
N VAL A 78 -22.53 -0.79 3.54
CA VAL A 78 -22.38 0.43 4.32
C VAL A 78 -21.17 1.22 3.85
N TYR A 79 -21.17 2.52 4.15
CA TYR A 79 -20.01 3.37 3.95
C TYR A 79 -19.83 4.32 5.13
N ALA A 80 -18.58 4.74 5.33
CA ALA A 80 -18.20 5.76 6.31
C ALA A 80 -17.36 6.84 5.61
N THR A 81 -17.49 8.07 6.09
CA THR A 81 -16.69 9.21 5.63
C THR A 81 -16.07 9.94 6.81
N ALA A 82 -14.85 10.46 6.62
CA ALA A 82 -14.18 11.28 7.61
C ALA A 82 -13.36 12.38 6.92
N PRO A 83 -13.39 13.63 7.41
CA PRO A 83 -12.52 14.69 6.92
C PRO A 83 -11.05 14.29 7.05
N GLN A 84 -10.26 14.61 6.04
CA GLN A 84 -8.81 14.39 6.03
C GLN A 84 -8.13 15.61 5.45
N ALA A 85 -7.54 16.41 6.34
CA ALA A 85 -6.71 17.54 5.94
C ALA A 85 -5.34 17.05 5.47
N GLY A 86 -4.71 17.82 4.58
CA GLY A 86 -3.33 17.60 4.16
C GLY A 86 -3.18 16.99 2.78
N SER A 87 -1.93 16.62 2.49
CA SER A 87 -1.50 16.04 1.22
C SER A 87 -1.83 14.55 1.12
N LEU A 88 -1.63 13.98 -0.07
CA LEU A 88 -1.67 12.54 -0.26
C LEU A 88 -0.69 11.79 0.65
N ASP A 89 0.52 12.32 0.87
CA ASP A 89 1.52 11.70 1.73
C ASP A 89 1.05 11.71 3.19
N ASP A 90 0.43 12.81 3.65
CA ASP A 90 -0.16 12.91 4.99
C ASP A 90 -1.28 11.88 5.19
N THR A 91 -2.14 11.70 4.18
CA THR A 91 -3.21 10.68 4.20
C THR A 91 -2.67 9.26 4.28
N ILE A 92 -1.60 8.93 3.54
CA ILE A 92 -0.96 7.61 3.62
C ILE A 92 -0.39 7.37 5.01
N ILE A 93 0.24 8.38 5.62
CA ILE A 93 0.78 8.30 6.98
C ILE A 93 -0.36 8.11 7.99
N HIS A 94 -1.45 8.88 7.86
CA HIS A 94 -2.63 8.79 8.72
C HIS A 94 -3.27 7.39 8.69
N PHE A 95 -3.43 6.81 7.49
CA PHE A 95 -3.94 5.44 7.33
C PHE A 95 -3.14 4.41 8.14
N VAL A 96 -1.82 4.46 8.02
CA VAL A 96 -0.96 3.46 8.65
C VAL A 96 -0.81 3.71 10.15
N ARG A 97 -0.55 4.95 10.56
CA ARG A 97 -0.20 5.28 11.95
C ARG A 97 -1.42 5.44 12.85
N ASP A 98 -2.44 6.13 12.39
CA ASP A 98 -3.55 6.55 13.25
C ASP A 98 -4.75 5.61 13.11
N LEU A 99 -5.05 5.15 11.89
CA LEU A 99 -6.15 4.22 11.64
C LEU A 99 -5.75 2.74 11.73
N GLY A 100 -4.44 2.45 11.83
CA GLY A 100 -3.94 1.08 11.89
C GLY A 100 -4.24 0.24 10.64
N VAL A 101 -4.52 0.89 9.51
CA VAL A 101 -4.77 0.19 8.25
C VAL A 101 -3.49 -0.53 7.85
N ARG A 102 -3.57 -1.86 7.72
CA ARG A 102 -2.49 -2.65 7.14
C ARG A 102 -2.35 -2.24 5.70
N LEU A 103 -1.30 -1.51 5.35
CA LEU A 103 -0.98 -1.16 3.97
C LEU A 103 0.49 -1.51 3.71
N PRO A 104 0.76 -2.76 3.30
CA PRO A 104 2.11 -3.17 2.93
C PRO A 104 2.68 -2.24 1.86
N LEU A 105 3.98 -1.97 1.93
CA LEU A 105 4.69 -1.09 1.00
C LEU A 105 4.21 0.38 1.00
N ALA A 106 3.50 0.85 2.04
CA ALA A 106 3.00 2.23 2.12
C ALA A 106 4.07 3.31 1.87
N ALA A 107 5.31 3.09 2.33
CA ALA A 107 6.42 4.00 2.07
C ALA A 107 6.68 4.22 0.57
N MET A 108 6.46 3.20 -0.27
CA MET A 108 6.63 3.29 -1.74
C MET A 108 5.62 4.23 -2.41
N LEU A 109 4.55 4.58 -1.71
CA LEU A 109 3.52 5.51 -2.17
C LEU A 109 3.86 6.96 -1.85
N LEU A 110 4.85 7.21 -0.99
CA LEU A 110 5.23 8.56 -0.57
C LEU A 110 6.09 9.25 -1.63
N SER A 111 5.88 10.56 -1.81
CA SER A 111 6.71 11.38 -2.71
C SER A 111 8.16 11.43 -2.24
N ARG A 112 8.36 11.34 -0.91
CA ARG A 112 9.64 11.31 -0.23
C ARG A 112 10.25 9.91 -0.07
N LEU A 113 9.82 8.93 -0.87
CA LEU A 113 10.36 7.56 -0.84
C LEU A 113 11.90 7.48 -0.86
N PRO A 114 12.65 8.29 -1.65
CA PRO A 114 14.12 8.25 -1.58
C PRO A 114 14.67 8.48 -0.17
N ALA A 115 14.19 9.51 0.53
CA ALA A 115 14.61 9.81 1.89
C ALA A 115 14.16 8.71 2.87
N GLU A 116 12.93 8.20 2.73
CA GLU A 116 12.44 7.08 3.55
C GLU A 116 13.30 5.82 3.41
N LEU A 117 13.84 5.54 2.22
CA LEU A 117 14.74 4.42 2.01
C LEU A 117 16.13 4.69 2.56
N GLU A 118 16.69 5.89 2.37
CA GLU A 118 17.99 6.28 2.95
C GLU A 118 18.00 6.19 4.48
N GLU A 119 16.91 6.57 5.14
CA GLU A 119 16.78 6.48 6.60
C GLU A 119 16.67 5.04 7.13
N ARG A 120 16.18 4.10 6.31
CA ARG A 120 15.82 2.74 6.74
C ARG A 120 16.80 1.66 6.29
N LEU A 121 17.46 1.86 5.16
CA LEU A 121 18.37 0.88 4.57
C LEU A 121 19.68 0.84 5.36
N ARG A 122 20.09 -0.37 5.76
CA ARG A 122 21.37 -0.59 6.46
C ARG A 122 22.45 -1.13 5.53
N SER A 123 22.07 -2.04 4.63
CA SER A 123 22.94 -2.66 3.65
C SER A 123 22.13 -3.00 2.42
N ILE A 124 22.78 -3.15 1.27
CA ILE A 124 22.15 -3.62 0.04
C ILE A 124 23.13 -4.56 -0.65
N ASP A 125 22.71 -5.79 -0.87
CA ASP A 125 23.46 -6.77 -1.67
C ASP A 125 22.69 -7.10 -2.95
N TYR A 126 23.41 -7.09 -4.07
CA TYR A 126 22.87 -7.56 -5.33
C TYR A 126 22.92 -9.09 -5.36
N VAL A 127 21.77 -9.74 -5.54
CA VAL A 127 21.68 -11.21 -5.57
C VAL A 127 21.76 -11.70 -7.01
N GLU A 128 20.79 -11.34 -7.85
CA GLU A 128 20.67 -11.86 -9.22
C GLU A 128 19.70 -11.06 -10.08
N LYS A 129 19.63 -11.41 -11.37
CA LYS A 129 18.45 -11.11 -12.21
C LYS A 129 17.45 -12.24 -12.04
N THR A 130 16.21 -11.89 -11.75
CA THR A 130 15.12 -12.84 -11.53
C THR A 130 13.90 -12.47 -12.38
N SER A 131 12.83 -13.25 -12.29
CA SER A 131 11.54 -12.98 -12.92
C SER A 131 10.43 -12.97 -11.87
N ILE A 132 9.67 -11.89 -11.80
CA ILE A 132 8.51 -11.76 -10.93
C ILE A 132 7.27 -11.69 -11.82
N HIS A 133 6.42 -12.70 -11.75
CA HIS A 133 5.22 -12.83 -12.60
C HIS A 133 5.52 -12.70 -14.11
N GLY A 134 6.67 -13.22 -14.56
CA GLY A 134 7.09 -13.15 -15.96
C GLY A 134 7.81 -11.86 -16.35
N ALA A 135 7.87 -10.85 -15.47
CA ALA A 135 8.61 -9.61 -15.70
C ALA A 135 10.05 -9.71 -15.16
N PRO A 136 11.08 -9.38 -15.95
CA PRO A 136 12.45 -9.31 -15.47
C PRO A 136 12.61 -8.31 -14.33
N ALA A 137 13.33 -8.71 -13.28
CA ALA A 137 13.58 -7.88 -12.10
C ALA A 137 15.01 -8.08 -11.58
N HIS A 138 15.50 -7.11 -10.82
CA HIS A 138 16.73 -7.24 -10.04
C HIS A 138 16.36 -7.65 -8.61
N HIS A 139 16.97 -8.72 -8.13
CA HIS A 139 16.82 -9.18 -6.76
C HIS A 139 17.88 -8.50 -5.88
N LEU A 140 17.40 -7.68 -4.93
CA LEU A 140 18.22 -6.99 -3.94
C LEU A 140 17.87 -7.55 -2.55
N ALA A 141 18.89 -7.90 -1.76
CA ALA A 141 18.76 -8.15 -0.33
C ALA A 141 19.03 -6.84 0.42
N VAL A 142 18.13 -6.47 1.34
CA VAL A 142 18.11 -5.17 2.04
C VAL A 142 17.87 -5.32 3.54
#